data_AF-A0A1Q4AUI4-F1
#
_entry.id   AF-A0A1Q4AUI4-F1
#
_cell.length_a   1.000
_cell.length_b   1.000
_cell.length_c   1.000
_cell.angle_alpha   90.00
_cell.angle_beta   90.00
_cell.angle_gamma   90.00
#
_symmetry.space_group_name_H-M   'P 1'
#
loop_
_entity.id
_entity.type
_entity.pdbx_description
1 polymer ?
#
loop_
_entity_poly.entity_id
_entity_poly.type
_entity_poly.pdbx_seq_one_letter_code
_entity_poly.pdbx_strand_id
1 'polypeptide(L)' 'MYRNEYQMSIAAQQIRTAAATMNRIVADLQSANTWTGADIDRFVQAWDSQVTTPLYRAANRMDIIDFTEAGK' A
#
# COMPACT_ATOMS: atom_id res chain seq x y z
N MET A 1 10.95 0.08 25.51
CA MET A 1 11.12 0.04 24.05
C MET A 1 9.81 0.23 23.27
N TYR A 2 8.64 0.08 23.90
CA TYR A 2 7.29 0.09 23.27
C TYR A 2 6.85 1.32 22.43
N ARG A 3 7.48 2.49 22.54
CA ARG A 3 6.97 3.71 21.86
C ARG A 3 7.32 3.76 20.37
N ASN A 4 8.49 3.24 19.98
CA ASN A 4 8.95 3.25 18.60
C ASN A 4 8.26 2.14 17.78
N GLU A 5 8.17 0.96 18.39
CA GLU A 5 7.40 -0.21 17.94
C GLU A 5 5.95 0.16 17.58
N TYR A 6 5.22 0.73 18.54
CA TYR A 6 3.84 1.18 18.33
C TYR A 6 3.71 2.23 17.21
N GLN A 7 4.67 3.15 17.09
CA GLN A 7 4.69 4.15 16.01
C GLN A 7 4.93 3.51 14.63
N MET A 8 5.80 2.49 14.56
CA MET A 8 6.05 1.73 13.33
C MET A 8 4.81 0.95 12.89
N SER A 9 4.13 0.27 13.81
CA SER A 9 2.88 -0.44 13.53
C SER A 9 1.78 0.51 13.03
N ILE A 10 1.61 1.67 13.66
CA ILE A 10 0.68 2.72 13.20
C ILE A 10 1.05 3.16 11.77
N ALA A 11 2.32 3.45 11.51
CA ALA A 11 2.76 3.93 10.21
C ALA A 11 2.58 2.86 9.12
N ALA A 12 2.81 1.57 9.43
CA ALA A 12 2.52 0.47 8.52
C ALA A 12 1.02 0.38 8.19
N GLN A 13 0.15 0.54 9.20
CA GLN A 13 -1.30 0.57 9.02
C GLN A 13 -1.77 1.78 8.18
N GLN A 14 -1.16 2.96 8.37
CA GLN A 14 -1.43 4.15 7.57
C GLN A 14 -1.05 3.92 6.10
N ILE A 15 0.10 3.29 5.83
CA ILE A 15 0.52 2.93 4.46
C ILE A 15 -0.49 1.98 3.80
N ARG A 16 -0.94 0.94 4.52
CA ARG A 16 -1.96 0.00 4.01
C ARG A 16 -3.28 0.71 3.70
N THR A 17 -3.70 1.60 4.58
CA THR A 17 -4.93 2.40 4.40
C THR A 17 -4.82 3.32 3.19
N ALA A 18 -3.68 4.01 3.03
CA ALA A 18 -3.43 4.86 1.88
C ALA A 18 -3.45 4.06 0.57
N ALA A 19 -2.77 2.91 0.52
CA ALA A 19 -2.79 2.03 -0.65
C ALA A 19 -4.22 1.56 -1.00
N ALA A 20 -5.03 1.19 0.01
CA ALA A 20 -6.42 0.81 -0.20
C ALA A 20 -7.28 1.96 -0.74
N THR A 21 -7.11 3.17 -0.22
CA THR A 21 -7.80 4.37 -0.73
C THR A 21 -7.41 4.66 -2.18
N MET A 22 -6.13 4.58 -2.51
CA MET A 22 -5.67 4.82 -3.88
C MET A 22 -6.19 3.76 -4.85
N ASN A 23 -6.25 2.49 -4.44
CA ASN A 23 -6.84 1.42 -5.24
C ASN A 23 -8.34 1.65 -5.49
N ARG A 24 -9.08 2.19 -4.51
CA ARG A 24 -10.47 2.61 -4.74
C ARG A 24 -10.57 3.74 -5.75
N ILE A 25 -9.74 4.77 -5.64
CA ILE A 25 -9.71 5.87 -6.62
C ILE A 25 -9.42 5.35 -8.02
N VAL A 26 -8.45 4.43 -8.17
CA VAL A 26 -8.19 3.78 -9.46
C VAL A 26 -9.44 3.07 -9.96
N ALA A 27 -10.08 2.24 -9.15
CA ALA A 27 -11.32 1.54 -9.53
C ALA A 27 -12.47 2.51 -9.92
N ASP A 28 -12.63 3.61 -9.19
CA ASP A 28 -13.63 4.64 -9.50
C ASP A 28 -13.34 5.29 -10.86
N LEU A 29 -12.07 5.59 -11.16
CA LEU A 29 -11.63 6.09 -12.47
C LEU A 29 -11.89 5.09 -13.59
N GLN A 30 -11.76 3.78 -13.32
CA GLN A 30 -12.16 2.74 -14.28
C GLN A 30 -13.66 2.75 -14.53
N SER A 31 -14.45 2.86 -13.46
CA SER A 31 -15.91 2.83 -13.53
C SER A 31 -16.53 4.04 -14.21
N ALA A 32 -15.83 5.20 -14.16
CA ALA A 32 -16.27 6.44 -14.77
C ALA A 32 -16.27 6.39 -16.32
N ASN A 33 -15.82 5.28 -16.93
CA ASN A 33 -15.79 5.04 -18.38
C ASN A 33 -15.00 6.10 -19.18
N THR A 34 -14.22 6.93 -18.50
CA THR A 34 -13.36 7.95 -19.10
C THR A 34 -12.15 7.33 -19.75
N TRP A 35 -11.65 6.21 -19.22
CA TRP A 35 -10.54 5.42 -19.76
C TRP A 35 -11.05 4.00 -20.05
N THR A 36 -11.06 3.57 -21.31
CA THR A 36 -11.49 2.22 -21.71
C THR A 36 -10.45 1.57 -22.63
N GLY A 37 -10.41 0.23 -22.67
CA GLY A 37 -9.53 -0.53 -23.55
C GLY A 37 -8.10 -0.77 -23.00
N ALA A 38 -7.18 -1.19 -23.87
CA ALA A 38 -5.86 -1.71 -23.46
C ALA A 38 -5.01 -0.76 -22.59
N ASP A 39 -5.24 0.55 -22.64
CA ASP A 39 -4.50 1.53 -21.85
C ASP A 39 -4.88 1.51 -20.37
N ILE A 40 -6.14 1.16 -20.04
CA ILE A 40 -6.56 1.00 -18.65
C ILE A 40 -5.90 -0.22 -18.01
N ASP A 41 -5.79 -1.32 -18.75
CA ASP A 41 -5.20 -2.56 -18.28
C ASP A 41 -3.70 -2.38 -18.03
N ARG A 42 -3.01 -1.68 -18.94
CA ARG A 42 -1.61 -1.29 -18.77
C ARG A 42 -1.40 -0.39 -17.56
N PHE A 43 -2.27 0.61 -17.38
CA PHE A 43 -2.19 1.51 -16.23
C PHE A 43 -2.37 0.75 -14.92
N VAL A 44 -3.36 -0.15 -14.83
CA VAL A 44 -3.61 -0.95 -13.62
C VAL A 44 -2.45 -1.88 -13.31
N GLN A 45 -1.88 -2.53 -14.32
CA GLN A 45 -0.69 -3.37 -14.15
C GLN A 45 0.54 -2.55 -13.70
N ALA A 46 0.75 -1.39 -14.30
CA ALA A 46 1.83 -0.48 -13.89
C ALA A 46 1.61 0.05 -12.47
N TRP A 47 0.37 0.41 -12.13
CA TRP A 47 -0.03 0.86 -10.81
C TRP A 47 0.23 -0.20 -9.75
N ASP A 48 -0.19 -1.43 -9.99
CA ASP A 48 -0.01 -2.53 -9.06
C ASP A 48 1.48 -2.83 -8.82
N SER A 49 2.27 -2.89 -9.89
CA SER A 49 3.70 -3.23 -9.83
C SER A 49 4.58 -2.10 -9.28
N GLN A 50 4.27 -0.84 -9.58
CA GLN A 50 5.11 0.30 -9.22
C GLN A 50 4.67 1.02 -7.95
N VAL A 51 3.41 0.88 -7.53
CA VAL A 51 2.86 1.62 -6.38
C VAL A 51 2.32 0.68 -5.32
N THR A 52 1.30 -0.13 -5.64
CA THR A 52 0.59 -0.95 -4.64
C THR A 52 1.51 -1.98 -3.99
N THR A 53 2.22 -2.77 -4.81
CA THR A 53 3.12 -3.82 -4.32
C THR A 53 4.27 -3.24 -3.46
N PRO A 54 5.00 -2.19 -3.90
CA PRO A 54 6.02 -1.56 -3.07
C PRO A 54 5.51 -1.00 -1.74
N LEU A 55 4.32 -0.38 -1.71
CA LEU A 55 3.72 0.14 -0.48
C LEU A 55 3.40 -0.98 0.52
N TYR A 56 2.78 -2.07 0.08
CA TYR A 56 2.53 -3.22 0.96
C TYR A 56 3.83 -3.88 1.45
N ARG A 57 4.86 -3.97 0.59
CA ARG A 57 6.18 -4.46 1.01
C ARG A 57 6.83 -3.55 2.05
N ALA A 58 6.73 -2.23 1.91
CA ALA A 58 7.22 -1.27 2.90
C ALA A 58 6.51 -1.45 4.25
N ALA A 59 5.18 -1.52 4.24
CA ALA A 59 4.40 -1.76 5.46
C ALA A 59 4.78 -3.08 6.14
N ASN A 60 4.95 -4.17 5.37
CA ASN A 60 5.36 -5.46 5.94
C ASN A 60 6.78 -5.43 6.50
N ARG A 61 7.71 -4.70 5.88
CA ARG A 61 9.07 -4.52 6.44
C ARG A 61 9.03 -3.77 7.77
N MET A 62 8.16 -2.77 7.89
CA MET A 62 7.99 -2.03 9.14
C MET A 62 7.47 -2.93 10.26
N ASP A 63 6.48 -3.79 9.97
CA ASP A 63 6.01 -4.77 10.94
C ASP A 63 7.12 -5.77 11.34
N ILE A 64 7.94 -6.24 10.40
CA ILE A 64 9.03 -7.19 10.72
C ILE A 64 10.09 -6.56 11.63
N ILE A 65 10.46 -5.30 11.39
CA ILE A 65 11.43 -4.58 12.24
C ILE A 65 10.87 -4.45 13.66
N ASP A 66 9.59 -4.09 13.79
CA ASP A 66 8.86 -3.99 15.05
C ASP A 66 8.94 -5.30 15.87
N PHE A 67 8.56 -6.44 15.25
CA PHE A 67 8.61 -7.74 15.91
C PHE A 67 10.04 -8.25 16.23
N THR A 68 11.05 -7.82 15.48
CA THR A 68 12.44 -8.26 15.71
C THR A 68 13.11 -7.47 16.84
N GLU A 69 12.70 -6.23 17.10
CA GLU A 69 13.17 -5.44 18.24
C GLU A 69 12.46 -5.83 19.55
N ALA A 70 11.16 -6.14 19.52
CA ALA A 70 10.40 -6.54 20.71
C ALA A 70 10.83 -7.88 21.34
N GLY A 71 11.53 -8.73 20.57
CA GLY A 71 12.00 -10.06 21.00
C GLY A 71 13.43 -10.11 21.54
N LYS A 72 14.13 -8.97 21.64
CA LYS A 72 15.49 -8.86 22.23
C LYS A 72 15.43 -8.22 23.61
#